data_AF-A0A832T9E3-F1
#
_entry.id   AF-A0A832T9E3-F1
#
_cell.length_a   1.000
_cell.length_b   1.000
_cell.length_c   1.000
_cell.angle_alpha   90.00
_cell.angle_beta   90.00
_cell.angle_gamma   90.00
#
_symmetry.space_group_name_H-M   'P 1'
#
loop_
_entity.id
_entity.type
_entity.pdbx_description
1 polymer ?
#
loop_
_entity_poly.entity_id
_entity_poly.type
_entity_poly.pdbx_seq_one_letter_code
_entity_poly.pdbx_strand_id
1 'polypeptide(L)'
;MVVENATVMLAGSINQTAPSFIDAPLAYAKDTLIPRITDMMVAPADNPDALWTLGPMMLSLVLMQLYFGRNKDEDLGWNTAFGNSIALTFISVSLLRGLFLLSGETDIMMFLTSIFHWDNTKIIVIVLLFAYGMLLAAISFFHWIPEKLAFFMMNGISINVTAYVVIVLVNSENIPLDWHTVFAGMLIFVGVYSVFAIFRSIVPSSLNSKIKLWQRKKFILDVKVRVCERKAREANSDEKKAKFNRKARDYKVRADACQKVIDDLKKEL
;
A
#
# COMPACT_ATOMS: atom_id res chain seq x y z
N MET A 1 18.75 8.26 70.82
CA MET A 1 17.40 7.81 70.44
C MET A 1 17.02 8.36 69.05
N VAL A 2 17.86 8.21 67.99
CA VAL A 2 17.58 8.69 66.61
C VAL A 2 18.39 7.92 65.54
N VAL A 3 18.61 6.60 65.66
CA VAL A 3 19.48 5.86 64.69
C VAL A 3 18.82 4.62 64.05
N GLU A 4 17.63 4.19 64.48
CA GLU A 4 17.05 2.91 64.01
C GLU A 4 16.13 2.99 62.77
N ASN A 5 15.81 4.17 62.22
CA ASN A 5 14.83 4.28 61.12
C ASN A 5 15.42 4.37 59.70
N ALA A 6 16.75 4.40 59.52
CA ALA A 6 17.35 4.51 58.18
C ALA A 6 17.49 3.15 57.45
N THR A 7 17.56 2.04 58.19
CA THR A 7 17.88 0.72 57.63
C THR A 7 16.69 0.05 56.93
N VAL A 8 15.45 0.46 57.23
CA VAL A 8 14.24 -0.16 56.65
C VAL A 8 13.92 0.38 55.24
N MET A 9 14.39 1.58 54.88
CA MET A 9 14.12 2.15 53.56
C MET A 9 14.98 1.58 52.41
N LEU A 10 16.07 0.85 52.70
CA LEU A 10 16.98 0.33 51.67
C LEU A 10 16.74 -1.13 51.29
N ALA A 11 15.94 -1.89 52.04
CA ALA A 11 15.66 -3.30 51.75
C ALA A 11 14.51 -3.53 50.75
N GLY A 12 13.76 -2.48 50.38
CA GLY A 12 12.55 -2.60 49.55
C GLY A 12 12.75 -2.50 48.03
N SER A 13 13.96 -2.22 47.52
CA SER A 13 14.12 -1.79 46.11
C SER A 13 14.78 -2.81 45.16
N ILE A 14 15.07 -4.05 45.58
CA ILE A 14 15.93 -4.96 44.79
C ILE A 14 15.14 -5.97 43.92
N ASN A 15 13.82 -6.11 44.11
CA ASN A 15 13.02 -7.08 43.34
C ASN A 15 12.21 -6.49 42.18
N GLN A 16 12.61 -5.34 41.62
CA GLN A 16 12.12 -4.97 40.29
C GLN A 16 12.89 -5.80 39.26
N THR A 17 12.39 -7.00 38.98
CA THR A 17 12.81 -7.76 37.80
C THR A 17 12.61 -6.86 36.59
N ALA A 18 13.71 -6.52 35.90
CA ALA A 18 13.63 -5.77 34.65
C ALA A 18 12.56 -6.45 33.76
N PRO A 19 11.61 -5.68 33.20
CA PRO A 19 10.58 -6.25 32.35
C PRO A 19 11.27 -7.08 31.27
N SER A 20 10.76 -8.30 31.03
CA SER A 20 11.39 -9.14 30.03
C SER A 20 11.37 -8.43 28.68
N PHE A 21 12.31 -8.79 27.80
CA PHE A 21 12.35 -8.26 26.44
C PHE A 21 11.01 -8.43 25.68
N ILE A 22 10.14 -9.33 26.13
CA ILE A 22 8.82 -9.60 25.55
C ILE A 22 7.74 -8.72 26.20
N ASP A 23 7.82 -8.46 27.51
CA ASP A 23 6.76 -7.77 28.25
C ASP A 23 6.65 -6.29 27.85
N ALA A 24 7.78 -5.62 27.63
CA ALA A 24 7.78 -4.19 27.29
C ALA A 24 7.14 -3.91 25.91
N PRO A 25 7.47 -4.61 24.81
CA PRO A 25 6.78 -4.45 23.53
C PRO A 25 5.30 -4.82 23.61
N LEU A 26 4.94 -5.88 24.37
CA LEU A 26 3.56 -6.31 24.52
C LEU A 26 2.72 -5.28 25.28
N ALA A 27 3.26 -4.72 26.37
CA ALA A 27 2.61 -3.65 27.12
C ALA A 27 2.43 -2.40 26.24
N TYR A 28 3.46 -1.98 25.51
CA TYR A 28 3.35 -0.86 24.58
C TYR A 28 2.31 -1.09 23.48
N ALA A 29 2.28 -2.29 22.90
CA ALA A 29 1.26 -2.65 21.91
C ALA A 29 -0.15 -2.57 22.50
N LYS A 30 -0.36 -3.12 23.71
CA LYS A 30 -1.65 -3.16 24.38
C LYS A 30 -2.13 -1.78 24.85
N ASP A 31 -1.25 -1.01 25.47
CA ASP A 31 -1.62 0.20 26.21
C ASP A 31 -1.55 1.46 25.32
N THR A 32 -0.85 1.40 24.19
CA THR A 32 -0.69 2.56 23.29
C THR A 32 -1.15 2.25 21.87
N LEU A 33 -0.64 1.20 21.22
CA LEU A 33 -0.91 0.99 19.79
C LEU A 33 -2.32 0.48 19.49
N ILE A 34 -2.80 -0.52 20.22
CA ILE A 34 -4.13 -1.08 20.00
C ILE A 34 -5.21 0.00 20.19
N PRO A 35 -5.22 0.80 21.27
CA PRO A 35 -6.16 1.91 21.41
C PRO A 35 -6.11 2.88 20.23
N ARG A 36 -4.91 3.30 19.80
CA ARG A 36 -4.75 4.19 18.62
C ARG A 36 -5.33 3.60 17.34
N ILE A 37 -5.09 2.32 17.08
CA ILE A 37 -5.65 1.63 15.92
C ILE A 37 -7.18 1.58 16.03
N THR A 38 -7.72 1.24 17.21
CA THR A 38 -9.16 1.19 17.46
C THR A 38 -9.80 2.57 17.28
N ASP A 39 -9.23 3.62 17.86
CA ASP A 39 -9.71 4.99 17.71
C ASP A 39 -9.75 5.39 16.23
N MET A 40 -8.69 5.09 15.47
CA MET A 40 -8.66 5.37 14.03
C MET A 40 -9.70 4.59 13.24
N MET A 41 -9.95 3.32 13.61
CA MET A 41 -10.94 2.47 12.95
C MET A 41 -12.39 2.90 13.24
N VAL A 42 -12.66 3.40 14.44
CA VAL A 42 -13.99 3.82 14.87
C VAL A 42 -14.28 5.29 14.49
N ALA A 43 -13.25 6.12 14.32
CA ALA A 43 -13.40 7.54 13.99
C ALA A 43 -14.36 7.89 12.83
N PRO A 44 -14.45 7.13 11.73
CA PRO A 44 -15.45 7.39 10.69
C PRO A 44 -16.91 7.20 11.15
N ALA A 45 -17.15 6.31 12.12
CA ALA A 45 -18.48 6.12 12.70
C ALA A 45 -18.87 7.32 13.60
N ASP A 46 -17.89 7.89 14.30
CA ASP A 46 -18.09 9.06 15.16
C ASP A 46 -18.18 10.37 14.35
N ASN A 47 -17.65 10.38 13.12
CA ASN A 47 -17.63 11.55 12.24
C ASN A 47 -18.30 11.23 10.89
N PRO A 48 -19.65 11.34 10.80
CA PRO A 48 -20.39 11.02 9.58
C PRO A 48 -19.94 11.82 8.35
N ASP A 49 -19.42 13.03 8.54
CA ASP A 49 -18.88 13.84 7.45
C ASP A 49 -17.68 13.19 6.75
N ALA A 50 -16.86 12.45 7.51
CA ALA A 50 -15.76 11.67 6.95
C ALA A 50 -16.27 10.53 6.05
N LEU A 51 -17.43 9.94 6.34
CA LEU A 51 -18.02 8.87 5.54
C LEU A 51 -18.40 9.34 4.13
N TRP A 52 -18.79 10.60 3.95
CA TRP A 52 -19.11 11.14 2.61
C TRP A 52 -17.87 11.19 1.70
N THR A 53 -16.69 11.41 2.27
CA THR A 53 -15.42 11.34 1.54
C THR A 53 -14.93 9.89 1.42
N LEU A 54 -15.00 9.11 2.51
CA LEU A 54 -14.47 7.75 2.56
C LEU A 54 -15.29 6.73 1.76
N GLY A 55 -16.62 6.89 1.69
CA GLY A 55 -17.51 5.94 1.03
C GLY A 55 -17.15 5.69 -0.43
N PRO A 56 -17.11 6.73 -1.29
CA PRO A 56 -16.70 6.59 -2.68
C PRO A 56 -15.28 6.02 -2.84
N MET A 57 -14.36 6.41 -1.95
CA MET A 57 -12.98 5.90 -1.95
C MET A 57 -12.91 4.41 -1.66
N MET A 58 -13.53 3.96 -0.58
CA MET A 58 -13.57 2.55 -0.19
C MET A 58 -14.25 1.70 -1.26
N LEU A 59 -15.34 2.20 -1.85
CA LEU A 59 -15.99 1.55 -2.99
C LEU A 59 -15.04 1.44 -4.19
N SER A 60 -14.36 2.54 -4.55
CA SER A 60 -13.39 2.54 -5.64
C SER A 60 -12.25 1.54 -5.38
N LEU A 61 -11.75 1.46 -4.15
CA LEU A 61 -10.72 0.52 -3.75
C LEU A 61 -11.20 -0.92 -3.94
N VAL A 62 -12.37 -1.28 -3.41
CA VAL A 62 -12.92 -2.63 -3.54
C VAL A 62 -13.13 -3.01 -5.01
N LEU A 63 -13.73 -2.11 -5.81
CA LEU A 63 -13.96 -2.34 -7.23
C LEU A 63 -12.65 -2.51 -8.01
N MET A 64 -11.64 -1.68 -7.75
CA MET A 64 -10.34 -1.79 -8.40
C MET A 64 -9.61 -3.08 -8.00
N GLN A 65 -9.71 -3.51 -6.74
CA GLN A 65 -9.10 -4.78 -6.30
C GLN A 65 -9.81 -5.99 -6.90
N LEU A 66 -11.14 -5.96 -7.03
CA LEU A 66 -11.90 -6.97 -7.78
C LEU A 66 -11.47 -7.01 -9.25
N TYR A 67 -11.36 -5.85 -9.88
CA TYR A 67 -10.94 -5.72 -11.28
C TYR A 67 -9.55 -6.32 -11.53
N PHE A 68 -8.52 -5.89 -10.79
CA PHE A 68 -7.15 -6.41 -10.92
C PHE A 68 -6.96 -7.83 -10.35
N GLY A 69 -7.87 -8.28 -9.50
CA GLY A 69 -7.95 -9.67 -9.08
C GLY A 69 -8.42 -10.57 -10.23
N ARG A 70 -9.40 -10.11 -11.01
CA ARG A 70 -9.91 -10.84 -12.17
C ARG A 70 -8.96 -10.75 -13.38
N ASN A 71 -8.37 -9.59 -13.64
CA ASN A 71 -7.48 -9.34 -14.78
C ASN A 71 -6.01 -9.28 -14.33
N LYS A 72 -5.44 -10.44 -13.96
CA LYS A 72 -4.08 -10.54 -13.38
C LYS A 72 -2.94 -10.27 -14.38
N ASP A 73 -3.26 -10.19 -15.67
CA ASP A 73 -2.35 -9.88 -16.77
C ASP A 73 -2.23 -8.38 -17.05
N GLU A 74 -3.13 -7.57 -16.48
CA GLU A 74 -3.11 -6.13 -16.62
C GLU A 74 -2.21 -5.53 -15.54
N ASP A 75 -1.16 -4.84 -15.99
CA ASP A 75 -0.30 -4.05 -15.14
C ASP A 75 -0.94 -2.67 -14.90
N LEU A 76 -0.64 -2.05 -13.75
CA LEU A 76 -1.10 -0.70 -13.46
C LEU A 76 -0.49 0.25 -14.52
N GLY A 77 -1.32 0.95 -15.28
CA GLY A 77 -0.82 1.91 -16.27
C GLY A 77 -0.52 3.28 -15.65
N TRP A 78 0.29 4.09 -16.34
CA TRP A 78 0.55 5.48 -15.97
C TRP A 78 -0.74 6.32 -15.87
N ASN A 79 -1.75 6.03 -16.70
CA ASN A 79 -3.07 6.67 -16.60
C ASN A 79 -3.77 6.36 -15.26
N THR A 80 -3.67 5.12 -14.77
CA THR A 80 -4.23 4.73 -13.47
C THR A 80 -3.45 5.36 -12.33
N ALA A 81 -2.12 5.38 -12.41
CA ALA A 81 -1.26 6.02 -11.43
C ALA A 81 -1.55 7.53 -11.32
N PHE A 82 -1.65 8.21 -12.47
CA PHE A 82 -2.04 9.61 -12.56
C PHE A 82 -3.45 9.83 -12.01
N GLY A 83 -4.44 9.01 -12.40
CA GLY A 83 -5.81 9.09 -11.87
C GLY A 83 -5.86 8.97 -10.35
N ASN A 84 -5.10 8.05 -9.76
CA ASN A 84 -5.01 7.90 -8.31
C ASN A 84 -4.38 9.14 -7.64
N SER A 85 -3.36 9.75 -8.25
CA SER A 85 -2.76 10.98 -7.72
C SER A 85 -3.74 12.16 -7.74
N ILE A 86 -4.54 12.30 -8.80
CA ILE A 86 -5.61 13.31 -8.89
C ILE A 86 -6.68 13.08 -7.83
N ALA A 87 -7.05 11.82 -7.57
CA ALA A 87 -7.97 11.49 -6.48
C ALA A 87 -7.42 11.97 -5.12
N LEU A 88 -6.13 11.77 -4.85
CA LEU A 88 -5.48 12.23 -3.61
C LEU A 88 -5.49 13.77 -3.47
N THR A 89 -5.22 14.47 -4.58
CA THR A 89 -5.33 15.93 -4.64
C THR A 89 -6.75 16.39 -4.34
N PHE A 90 -7.76 15.75 -4.94
CA PHE A 90 -9.17 16.05 -4.71
C PHE A 90 -9.57 15.88 -3.24
N ILE A 91 -9.12 14.80 -2.59
CA ILE A 91 -9.36 14.56 -1.16
C ILE A 91 -8.74 15.66 -0.31
N SER A 92 -7.52 16.08 -0.63
CA SER A 92 -6.83 17.16 0.09
C SER A 92 -7.60 18.49 0.00
N VAL A 93 -8.13 18.80 -1.19
CA VAL A 93 -9.00 19.98 -1.39
C VAL A 93 -10.32 19.83 -0.63
N SER A 94 -10.91 18.63 -0.60
CA SER A 94 -12.13 18.36 0.17
C SER A 94 -11.92 18.57 1.67
N LEU A 95 -10.79 18.12 2.21
CA LEU A 95 -10.43 18.33 3.62
C LEU A 95 -10.19 19.81 3.93
N LEU A 96 -9.50 20.54 3.04
CA LEU A 96 -9.28 21.97 3.20
C LEU A 96 -10.60 22.75 3.19
N ARG A 97 -11.54 22.37 2.32
CA ARG A 97 -12.91 22.92 2.31
C ARG A 97 -13.62 22.65 3.64
N GLY A 98 -13.50 21.45 4.20
CA GLY A 98 -14.07 21.11 5.50
C GLY A 98 -13.56 22.05 6.61
N LEU A 99 -12.25 22.27 6.66
CA LEU A 99 -11.65 23.21 7.62
C LEU A 99 -12.09 24.66 7.39
N PHE A 100 -12.21 25.10 6.14
CA PHE A 100 -12.71 26.43 5.82
C PHE A 100 -14.13 26.63 6.38
N LEU A 101 -15.02 25.67 6.15
CA LEU A 101 -16.40 25.73 6.66
C LEU A 101 -16.46 25.72 8.19
N LEU A 102 -15.61 24.92 8.85
CA LEU A 102 -15.52 24.87 10.31
C LEU A 102 -14.96 26.14 10.94
N SER A 103 -14.09 26.86 10.24
CA SER A 103 -13.51 28.10 10.75
C SER A 103 -14.54 29.23 10.92
N GLY A 104 -15.68 29.15 10.23
CA GLY A 104 -16.68 30.21 10.21
C GLY A 104 -16.26 31.46 9.43
N GLU A 105 -15.07 31.45 8.84
CA GLU A 105 -14.55 32.55 8.03
C GLU A 105 -15.31 32.63 6.70
N THR A 106 -15.71 33.84 6.32
CA THR A 106 -16.41 34.09 5.05
C THR A 106 -15.46 34.46 3.92
N ASP A 107 -14.24 34.87 4.26
CA ASP A 107 -13.23 35.35 3.33
C ASP A 107 -12.00 34.43 3.29
N ILE A 108 -11.53 34.14 2.08
CA ILE A 108 -10.39 33.24 1.85
C ILE A 108 -9.09 33.81 2.44
N MET A 109 -8.88 35.14 2.39
CA MET A 109 -7.68 35.73 2.94
C MET A 109 -7.67 35.66 4.46
N MET A 110 -8.82 35.85 5.12
CA MET A 110 -8.94 35.64 6.58
C MET A 110 -8.69 34.19 6.98
N PHE A 111 -9.19 33.23 6.20
CA PHE A 111 -8.86 31.82 6.41
C PHE A 111 -7.38 31.52 6.22
N LEU A 112 -6.75 32.06 5.16
CA LEU A 112 -5.33 31.84 4.92
C LEU A 112 -4.45 32.45 6.02
N THR A 113 -4.81 33.61 6.58
CA THR A 113 -4.08 34.19 7.71
C THR A 113 -4.34 33.43 9.01
N SER A 114 -5.56 32.94 9.25
CA SER A 114 -5.86 32.12 10.43
C SER A 114 -5.13 30.78 10.43
N ILE A 115 -4.94 30.18 9.25
CA ILE A 115 -4.11 28.98 9.07
C ILE A 115 -2.70 29.15 9.64
N PHE A 116 -2.06 30.31 9.44
CA PHE A 116 -0.69 30.56 9.91
C PHE A 116 -0.61 30.91 11.40
N HIS A 117 -1.71 31.31 12.02
CA HIS A 117 -1.76 31.71 13.43
C HIS A 117 -2.18 30.59 14.38
N TRP A 118 -2.79 29.51 13.86
CA TRP A 118 -3.31 28.44 14.70
C TRP A 118 -2.27 27.32 14.85
N ASP A 119 -2.15 26.77 16.06
CA ASP A 119 -1.48 25.50 16.40
C ASP A 119 -2.12 24.25 15.72
N ASN A 120 -2.74 24.44 14.56
CA ASN A 120 -3.44 23.43 13.80
C ASN A 120 -2.45 22.63 12.94
N THR A 121 -1.70 21.76 13.60
CA THR A 121 -0.87 20.71 12.98
C THR A 121 -1.62 19.95 11.87
N LYS A 122 -2.96 19.84 11.97
CA LYS A 122 -3.86 19.26 10.95
C LYS A 122 -3.77 19.95 9.58
N ILE A 123 -3.66 21.28 9.53
CA ILE A 123 -3.56 21.99 8.25
C ILE A 123 -2.25 21.66 7.54
N ILE A 124 -1.16 21.58 8.30
CA ILE A 124 0.15 21.17 7.77
C ILE A 124 0.04 19.79 7.13
N VAL A 125 -0.65 18.85 7.79
CA VAL A 125 -0.88 17.50 7.23
C VAL A 125 -1.66 17.56 5.91
N ILE A 126 -2.71 18.39 5.80
CA ILE A 126 -3.50 18.54 4.57
C ILE A 126 -2.67 19.16 3.44
N VAL A 127 -1.89 20.21 3.74
CA VAL A 127 -1.01 20.87 2.77
C VAL A 127 0.05 19.91 2.28
N LEU A 128 0.65 19.11 3.16
CA LEU A 128 1.59 18.06 2.80
C LEU A 128 0.92 16.97 1.94
N LEU A 129 -0.31 16.58 2.25
CA LEU A 129 -1.07 15.63 1.43
C LEU A 129 -1.34 16.17 0.03
N PHE A 130 -1.74 17.45 -0.08
CA PHE A 130 -1.97 18.11 -1.35
C PHE A 130 -0.68 18.18 -2.18
N ALA A 131 0.42 18.62 -1.57
CA ALA A 131 1.72 18.67 -2.21
C ALA A 131 2.19 17.29 -2.65
N TYR A 132 1.96 16.26 -1.83
CA TYR A 132 2.26 14.86 -2.17
C TYR A 132 1.43 14.37 -3.36
N GLY A 133 0.11 14.63 -3.38
CA GLY A 133 -0.75 14.31 -4.52
C GLY A 133 -0.29 14.97 -5.82
N MET A 134 0.02 16.27 -5.77
CA MET A 134 0.54 17.03 -6.91
C MET A 134 1.92 16.52 -7.38
N LEU A 135 2.81 16.18 -6.45
CA LEU A 135 4.11 15.60 -6.78
C LEU A 135 3.96 14.25 -7.49
N LEU A 136 3.08 13.37 -6.98
CA LEU A 136 2.78 12.09 -7.62
C LEU A 136 2.17 12.28 -9.02
N ALA A 137 1.31 13.27 -9.20
CA ALA A 137 0.74 13.62 -10.50
C ALA A 137 1.82 14.05 -11.50
N ALA A 138 2.74 14.91 -11.07
CA ALA A 138 3.87 15.34 -11.89
C ALA A 138 4.79 14.17 -12.26
N ILE A 139 5.15 13.32 -11.29
CA ILE A 139 5.96 12.12 -11.52
C ILE A 139 5.27 11.19 -12.53
N SER A 140 3.96 11.00 -12.42
CA SER A 140 3.19 10.15 -13.33
C SER A 140 3.10 10.73 -14.73
N PHE A 141 2.91 12.04 -14.83
CA PHE A 141 2.81 12.74 -16.11
C PHE A 141 4.14 12.70 -16.88
N PHE A 142 5.25 13.01 -16.20
CA PHE A 142 6.59 13.04 -16.81
C PHE A 142 7.34 11.71 -16.80
N HIS A 143 6.78 10.66 -16.19
CA HIS A 143 7.40 9.35 -16.10
C HIS A 143 8.82 9.40 -15.46
N TRP A 144 9.01 10.28 -14.46
CA TRP A 144 10.34 10.58 -13.89
C TRP A 144 11.01 9.43 -13.13
N ILE A 145 10.25 8.44 -12.67
CA ILE A 145 10.77 7.32 -11.89
C ILE A 145 10.48 5.98 -12.57
N PRO A 146 11.25 4.91 -12.25
CA PRO A 146 10.97 3.58 -12.77
C PRO A 146 9.55 3.12 -12.44
N GLU A 147 8.88 2.49 -13.42
CA GLU A 147 7.49 2.00 -13.33
C GLU A 147 7.20 1.22 -12.05
N LYS A 148 8.11 0.33 -11.65
CA LYS A 148 7.93 -0.49 -10.42
C LYS A 148 7.81 0.36 -9.16
N LEU A 149 8.56 1.45 -9.06
CA LEU A 149 8.50 2.36 -7.91
C LEU A 149 7.27 3.27 -8.00
N ALA A 150 6.95 3.79 -9.20
CA ALA A 150 5.74 4.56 -9.42
C ALA A 150 4.50 3.77 -9.02
N PHE A 151 4.33 2.56 -9.55
CA PHE A 151 3.16 1.74 -9.29
C PHE A 151 3.13 1.19 -7.87
N PHE A 152 4.27 1.10 -7.19
CA PHE A 152 4.28 0.82 -5.76
C PHE A 152 3.71 2.00 -4.95
N MET A 153 4.13 3.24 -5.22
CA MET A 153 3.64 4.41 -4.47
C MET A 153 2.21 4.81 -4.85
N MET A 154 1.82 4.59 -6.11
CA MET A 154 0.58 5.09 -6.71
C MET A 154 -0.45 3.96 -6.94
N ASN A 155 -0.26 2.78 -6.34
CA ASN A 155 -1.32 1.77 -6.38
C ASN A 155 -2.53 2.24 -5.56
N GLY A 156 -3.72 1.73 -5.94
CA GLY A 156 -4.97 2.11 -5.30
C GLY A 156 -4.96 1.89 -3.78
N ILE A 157 -4.33 0.82 -3.28
CA ILE A 157 -4.26 0.55 -1.83
C ILE A 157 -3.49 1.66 -1.12
N SER A 158 -2.31 2.02 -1.64
CA SER A 158 -1.41 2.96 -0.97
C SER A 158 -2.03 4.35 -0.89
N ILE A 159 -2.66 4.79 -1.99
CA ILE A 159 -3.37 6.07 -2.06
C ILE A 159 -4.60 6.08 -1.16
N ASN A 160 -5.43 5.04 -1.21
CA ASN A 160 -6.65 4.98 -0.39
C ASN A 160 -6.35 4.89 1.10
N VAL A 161 -5.35 4.10 1.52
CA VAL A 161 -4.97 4.01 2.93
C VAL A 161 -4.35 5.32 3.41
N THR A 162 -3.47 5.93 2.63
CA THR A 162 -2.87 7.24 2.98
C THR A 162 -3.96 8.28 3.18
N ALA A 163 -4.90 8.37 2.24
CA ALA A 163 -6.05 9.27 2.34
C ALA A 163 -6.92 8.94 3.56
N TYR A 164 -7.23 7.66 3.79
CA TYR A 164 -8.02 7.23 4.95
C TYR A 164 -7.38 7.70 6.26
N VAL A 165 -6.08 7.45 6.45
CA VAL A 165 -5.34 7.88 7.65
C VAL A 165 -5.44 9.39 7.80
N VAL A 166 -5.18 10.18 6.75
CA VAL A 166 -5.25 11.65 6.87
C VAL A 166 -6.67 12.15 7.12
N ILE A 167 -7.68 11.59 6.47
CA ILE A 167 -9.09 11.95 6.70
C ILE A 167 -9.45 11.71 8.17
N VAL A 168 -9.08 10.55 8.72
CA VAL A 168 -9.30 10.22 10.13
C VAL A 168 -8.58 11.20 11.05
N LEU A 169 -7.30 11.49 10.80
CA LEU A 169 -6.51 12.40 11.64
C LEU A 169 -7.04 13.84 11.64
N VAL A 170 -7.50 14.31 10.48
CA VAL A 170 -8.04 15.66 10.34
C VAL A 170 -9.39 15.78 11.03
N ASN A 171 -10.28 14.81 10.84
CA ASN A 171 -11.65 14.86 11.36
C ASN A 171 -11.77 14.40 12.83
N SER A 172 -10.76 13.72 13.39
CA SER A 172 -10.81 13.28 14.79
C SER A 172 -10.24 14.34 15.72
N GLU A 173 -10.97 14.68 16.78
CA GLU A 173 -10.48 15.60 17.83
C GLU A 173 -9.55 14.90 18.82
N ASN A 174 -9.79 13.61 19.10
CA ASN A 174 -9.14 12.87 20.18
C ASN A 174 -7.84 12.14 19.79
N ILE A 175 -7.46 12.18 18.51
CA ILE A 175 -6.27 11.47 18.01
C ILE A 175 -5.12 12.48 17.87
N PRO A 176 -4.14 12.48 18.78
CA PRO A 176 -3.00 13.37 18.69
C PRO A 176 -2.09 12.97 17.54
N LEU A 177 -1.46 13.97 16.93
CA LEU A 177 -0.50 13.78 15.85
C LEU A 177 0.91 13.53 16.42
N ASP A 178 1.12 12.33 16.95
CA ASP A 178 2.41 11.88 17.50
C ASP A 178 2.98 10.68 16.72
N TRP A 179 4.18 10.23 17.11
CA TRP A 179 4.83 9.09 16.46
C TRP A 179 4.09 7.76 16.66
N HIS A 180 3.32 7.63 17.75
CA HIS A 180 2.50 6.45 18.01
C HIS A 180 1.36 6.34 16.99
N THR A 181 0.73 7.47 16.67
CA THR A 181 -0.30 7.58 15.64
C THR A 181 0.23 7.27 14.25
N VAL A 182 1.44 7.75 13.91
CA VAL A 182 2.10 7.38 12.63
C VAL A 182 2.36 5.88 12.57
N PHE A 183 2.87 5.28 13.64
CA PHE A 183 3.12 3.84 13.70
C PHE A 183 1.82 3.02 13.63
N ALA A 184 0.76 3.47 14.30
CA ALA A 184 -0.58 2.87 14.19
C ALA A 184 -1.11 2.92 12.75
N GLY A 185 -0.98 4.08 12.07
CA GLY A 185 -1.33 4.21 10.66
C GLY A 185 -0.53 3.27 9.75
N MET A 186 0.76 3.06 10.01
CA MET A 186 1.58 2.08 9.29
C MET A 186 1.11 0.64 9.52
N LEU A 187 0.70 0.28 10.75
CA LEU A 187 0.14 -1.04 11.04
C LEU A 187 -1.21 -1.25 10.33
N ILE A 188 -2.08 -0.24 10.30
CA ILE A 188 -3.32 -0.26 9.52
C ILE A 188 -3.00 -0.49 8.04
N PHE A 189 -1.99 0.20 7.49
CA PHE A 189 -1.56 0.01 6.11
C PHE A 189 -1.15 -1.44 5.82
N VAL A 190 -0.30 -2.02 6.67
CA VAL A 190 0.13 -3.41 6.52
C VAL A 190 -1.06 -4.36 6.64
N GLY A 191 -1.98 -4.11 7.58
CA GLY A 191 -3.21 -4.90 7.76
C GLY A 191 -4.11 -4.87 6.52
N VAL A 192 -4.46 -3.69 6.03
CA VAL A 192 -5.30 -3.51 4.84
C VAL A 192 -4.65 -4.11 3.60
N TYR A 193 -3.35 -3.90 3.41
CA TYR A 193 -2.59 -4.50 2.32
C TYR A 193 -2.66 -6.03 2.37
N SER A 194 -2.50 -6.62 3.56
CA SER A 194 -2.57 -8.08 3.76
C SER A 194 -3.96 -8.64 3.45
N VAL A 195 -5.02 -7.97 3.90
CA VAL A 195 -6.41 -8.35 3.59
C VAL A 195 -6.66 -8.35 2.09
N PHE A 196 -6.25 -7.30 1.38
CA PHE A 196 -6.43 -7.23 -0.07
C PHE A 196 -5.54 -8.20 -0.84
N ALA A 197 -4.35 -8.52 -0.34
CA ALA A 197 -3.50 -9.56 -0.91
C ALA A 197 -4.18 -10.94 -0.83
N ILE A 198 -4.77 -11.27 0.32
CA ILE A 198 -5.55 -12.51 0.50
C ILE A 198 -6.78 -12.50 -0.41
N PHE A 199 -7.54 -11.40 -0.40
CA PHE A 199 -8.73 -11.24 -1.24
C PHE A 199 -8.42 -11.45 -2.73
N ARG A 200 -7.35 -10.81 -3.24
CA ARG A 200 -6.91 -10.95 -4.64
C ARG A 200 -6.46 -12.38 -4.97
N SER A 201 -5.97 -13.13 -3.99
CA SER A 201 -5.62 -14.54 -4.17
C SER A 201 -6.86 -15.42 -4.35
N ILE A 202 -7.97 -15.08 -3.69
CA ILE A 202 -9.24 -15.83 -3.76
C ILE A 202 -9.97 -15.57 -5.08
N VAL A 203 -9.88 -14.34 -5.63
CA VAL A 203 -10.56 -14.00 -6.89
C VAL A 203 -9.96 -14.80 -8.07
N PRO A 204 -10.79 -15.59 -8.79
CA PRO A 204 -10.33 -16.36 -9.94
C PRO A 204 -10.01 -15.44 -11.11
N SER A 205 -8.92 -15.74 -11.83
CA SER A 205 -8.54 -15.00 -13.03
C SER A 205 -9.50 -15.26 -14.20
N SER A 206 -9.71 -14.25 -15.03
CA SER A 206 -10.49 -14.36 -16.27
C SER A 206 -9.82 -15.31 -17.27
N LEU A 207 -10.60 -15.95 -18.15
CA LEU A 207 -10.08 -16.83 -19.20
C LEU A 207 -9.06 -16.12 -20.10
N ASN A 208 -9.38 -14.90 -20.52
CA ASN A 208 -8.47 -14.05 -21.30
C ASN A 208 -7.14 -13.79 -20.58
N SER A 209 -7.20 -13.52 -19.28
CA SER A 209 -6.01 -13.35 -18.44
C SER A 209 -5.17 -14.62 -18.40
N LYS A 210 -5.80 -15.78 -18.20
CA LYS A 210 -5.11 -17.09 -18.25
C LYS A 210 -4.44 -17.31 -19.60
N ILE A 211 -5.15 -17.08 -20.70
CA ILE A 211 -4.62 -17.22 -22.07
C ILE A 211 -3.37 -16.35 -22.25
N LYS A 212 -3.43 -15.06 -21.90
CA LYS A 212 -2.28 -14.15 -22.02
C LYS A 212 -1.10 -14.56 -21.14
N LEU A 213 -1.36 -15.02 -19.91
CA LEU A 213 -0.31 -15.55 -19.02
C LEU A 213 0.40 -16.75 -19.64
N TRP A 214 -0.36 -17.69 -20.22
CA TRP A 214 0.21 -18.84 -20.91
C TRP A 214 0.95 -18.45 -22.20
N GLN A 215 0.45 -17.46 -22.96
CA GLN A 215 1.14 -16.91 -24.12
C GLN A 215 2.49 -16.29 -23.75
N ARG A 216 2.54 -15.48 -22.67
CA ARG A 216 3.79 -14.90 -22.16
C ARG A 216 4.77 -15.98 -21.71
N LYS A 217 4.28 -17.01 -21.02
CA LYS A 217 5.10 -18.17 -20.60
C LYS A 217 5.66 -18.93 -21.79
N LYS A 218 4.84 -19.20 -22.82
CA LYS A 218 5.27 -19.81 -24.08
C LYS A 218 6.35 -18.98 -24.77
N PHE A 219 6.12 -17.68 -24.93
CA PHE A 219 7.08 -16.76 -25.55
C PHE A 219 8.45 -16.79 -24.85
N ILE A 220 8.48 -16.77 -23.51
CA ILE A 220 9.72 -16.86 -22.73
C ILE A 220 10.42 -18.20 -22.98
N LEU A 221 9.68 -19.31 -23.06
CA LEU A 221 10.24 -20.63 -23.37
C LEU A 221 10.82 -20.68 -24.79
N ASP A 222 10.13 -20.12 -25.78
CA ASP A 222 10.61 -20.03 -27.17
C ASP A 222 11.91 -19.20 -27.27
N VAL A 223 12.00 -18.09 -26.53
CA VAL A 223 13.25 -17.32 -26.41
C VAL A 223 14.37 -18.17 -25.81
N LYS A 224 14.10 -18.95 -24.75
CA LYS A 224 15.08 -19.84 -24.12
C LYS A 224 15.52 -20.98 -25.06
N VAL A 225 14.64 -21.51 -25.90
CA VAL A 225 14.99 -22.48 -26.95
C VAL A 225 16.00 -21.87 -27.90
N ARG A 226 15.70 -20.70 -28.50
CA ARG A 226 16.60 -20.01 -29.44
C ARG A 226 17.96 -19.68 -28.84
N VAL A 227 18.00 -19.23 -27.58
CA VAL A 227 19.26 -18.97 -26.87
C VAL A 227 20.07 -20.26 -26.68
N CYS A 228 19.43 -21.38 -26.34
CA CYS A 228 20.12 -22.67 -26.21
C CYS A 228 20.63 -23.19 -27.56
N GLU A 229 19.84 -23.08 -28.62
CA GLU A 229 20.25 -23.50 -29.97
C GLU A 229 21.43 -22.67 -30.48
N ARG A 230 21.44 -21.35 -30.24
CA ARG A 230 22.59 -20.50 -30.58
C ARG A 230 23.84 -20.92 -29.82
N LYS A 231 23.73 -21.12 -28.49
CA LYS A 231 24.84 -21.61 -27.66
C LYS A 231 25.32 -23.00 -28.07
N ALA A 232 24.45 -23.86 -28.60
CA ALA A 232 24.82 -25.16 -29.12
C ALA A 232 25.64 -25.05 -30.43
N ARG A 233 25.32 -24.08 -31.29
CA ARG A 233 26.09 -23.80 -32.52
C ARG A 233 27.47 -23.20 -32.24
N GLU A 234 27.56 -22.36 -31.21
CA GLU A 234 28.82 -21.71 -30.77
C GLU A 234 29.71 -22.62 -29.90
N ALA A 235 29.26 -23.82 -29.54
CA ALA A 235 30.00 -24.70 -28.63
C ALA A 235 31.11 -25.46 -29.37
N ASN A 236 32.36 -25.27 -28.92
CA ASN A 236 33.55 -25.94 -29.47
C ASN A 236 33.68 -27.44 -29.12
N SER A 237 32.82 -27.97 -28.24
CA SER A 237 32.88 -29.35 -27.78
C SER A 237 31.51 -30.01 -27.94
N ASP A 238 31.51 -31.24 -28.44
CA ASP A 238 30.31 -32.05 -28.65
C ASP A 238 29.52 -32.26 -27.35
N GLU A 239 30.21 -32.37 -26.20
CA GLU A 239 29.55 -32.52 -24.90
C GLU A 239 28.73 -31.26 -24.55
N LYS A 240 29.33 -30.06 -24.73
CA LYS A 240 28.63 -28.79 -24.50
C LYS A 240 27.47 -28.62 -25.46
N LYS A 241 27.65 -28.98 -26.72
CA LYS A 241 26.61 -28.98 -27.76
C LYS A 241 25.45 -29.89 -27.40
N ALA A 242 25.73 -31.14 -26.99
CA ALA A 242 24.73 -32.09 -26.53
C ALA A 242 23.95 -31.58 -25.30
N LYS A 243 24.64 -30.95 -24.35
CA LYS A 243 24.03 -30.33 -23.16
C LYS A 243 23.06 -29.21 -23.53
N PHE A 244 23.44 -28.30 -24.43
CA PHE A 244 22.54 -27.23 -24.87
C PHE A 244 21.37 -27.75 -25.71
N ASN A 245 21.60 -28.73 -26.59
CA ASN A 245 20.54 -29.38 -27.36
C ASN A 245 19.52 -30.10 -26.47
N ARG A 246 19.97 -30.73 -25.36
CA ARG A 246 19.07 -31.34 -24.37
C ARG A 246 18.20 -30.28 -23.69
N LYS A 247 18.78 -29.15 -23.28
CA LYS A 247 18.02 -28.03 -22.67
C LYS A 247 17.03 -27.39 -23.66
N ALA A 248 17.43 -27.19 -24.92
CA ALA A 248 16.56 -26.67 -25.96
C ALA A 248 15.34 -27.58 -26.18
N ARG A 249 15.55 -28.91 -26.23
CA ARG A 249 14.46 -29.89 -26.34
C ARG A 249 13.50 -29.82 -25.15
N ASP A 250 14.00 -29.75 -23.92
CA ASP A 250 13.15 -29.61 -22.72
C ASP A 250 12.31 -28.33 -22.76
N TYR A 251 12.91 -27.18 -23.11
CA TYR A 251 12.15 -25.94 -23.26
C TYR A 251 11.11 -26.00 -24.38
N LYS A 252 11.40 -26.67 -25.50
CA LYS A 252 10.46 -26.87 -26.61
C LYS A 252 9.25 -27.70 -26.18
N VAL A 253 9.46 -28.83 -25.51
CA VAL A 253 8.37 -29.68 -24.98
C VAL A 253 7.46 -28.88 -24.03
N ARG A 254 8.04 -28.03 -23.18
CA ARG A 254 7.27 -27.15 -22.27
C ARG A 254 6.50 -26.07 -23.03
N ALA A 255 7.07 -25.52 -24.10
CA ALA A 255 6.40 -24.51 -24.95
C ALA A 255 5.19 -25.11 -25.67
N ASP A 256 5.34 -26.33 -26.22
CA ASP A 256 4.26 -27.08 -26.87
C ASP A 256 3.14 -27.43 -25.88
N ALA A 257 3.50 -27.82 -24.64
CA ALA A 257 2.53 -28.02 -23.58
C ALA A 257 1.76 -26.73 -23.22
N CYS A 258 2.43 -25.57 -23.19
CA CYS A 258 1.77 -24.29 -22.99
C CYS A 258 0.80 -23.97 -24.15
N GLN A 259 1.18 -24.28 -25.39
CA GLN A 259 0.32 -24.07 -26.56
C GLN A 259 -0.97 -24.89 -26.47
N LYS A 260 -0.87 -26.17 -26.10
CA LYS A 260 -2.04 -27.03 -25.90
C LYS A 260 -3.02 -26.44 -24.88
N VAL A 261 -2.51 -25.95 -23.74
CA VAL A 261 -3.35 -25.29 -22.72
C VAL A 261 -4.02 -24.02 -23.27
N ILE A 262 -3.32 -23.23 -24.07
CA ILE A 262 -3.90 -22.04 -24.72
C ILE A 262 -5.04 -22.44 -25.66
N ASP A 263 -4.84 -23.49 -26.45
CA ASP A 263 -5.84 -23.96 -27.41
C ASP A 263 -7.08 -24.51 -26.71
N ASP A 264 -6.90 -25.22 -25.59
CA ASP A 264 -8.02 -25.71 -24.77
C ASP A 264 -8.78 -24.55 -24.11
N LEU A 265 -8.09 -23.57 -23.54
CA LEU A 265 -8.73 -22.37 -22.97
C LEU A 265 -9.49 -21.54 -24.01
N LYS A 266 -9.01 -21.49 -25.25
CA LYS A 266 -9.70 -20.80 -26.35
C LYS A 266 -10.99 -21.49 -26.79
N LYS A 267 -11.12 -22.80 -26.57
CA LYS A 267 -12.36 -23.53 -26.83
C LYS A 267 -13.43 -23.28 -25.76
N GLU A 268 -13.01 -22.87 -24.56
CA GLU A 268 -13.91 -22.50 -23.46
C GLU A 268 -14.45 -21.05 -23.58
N LEU A 269 -13.87 -20.23 -24.46
CA LEU A 269 -14.24 -18.83 -24.69
C LEU A 269 -15.32 -18.71 -25.78
#